data_AF-A0A238YS04-F1
#
_entry.id   AF-A0A238YS04-F1
#
_cell.length_a   1.000
_cell.length_b   1.000
_cell.length_c   1.000
_cell.angle_alpha   90.00
_cell.angle_beta   90.00
_cell.angle_gamma   90.00
#
_symmetry.space_group_name_H-M   'P 1'
#
loop_
_entity.id
_entity.type
_entity.pdbx_description
1 polymer ?
#
loop_
_entity_poly.entity_id
_entity_poly.type
_entity_poly.pdbx_seq_one_letter_code
_entity_poly.pdbx_strand_id
1 'polypeptide(L)'
;MDITEEISIALKNKQKLLSAFNKYLPYEKGFVLRKTAELLPEIQEIPDFPKQLSKTLNCSLQQAILVIWYFAFLVAIRRYEIELKKAEYDGDSRLAQLKDERFLRLARGFLNEVKSRAGRKPKKREKLEKLKAEILTLRKEGAGCVAISEFLRKHHKLKVSKSYIHRLLKEWE
;
A
#
# COMPACT_ATOMS: atom_id res chain seq x y z
N MET A 1 -14.20 20.45 -24.88
CA MET A 1 -12.90 20.08 -25.45
C MET A 1 -13.06 18.67 -25.94
N ASP A 2 -12.67 18.39 -27.18
CA ASP A 2 -12.78 17.04 -27.71
C ASP A 2 -11.78 16.11 -27.00
N ILE A 3 -12.14 14.84 -26.80
CA ILE A 3 -11.29 13.86 -26.12
C ILE A 3 -9.97 13.65 -26.87
N THR A 4 -9.99 13.77 -28.21
CA THR A 4 -8.79 13.66 -29.04
C THR A 4 -7.81 14.82 -28.80
N GLU A 5 -8.33 16.04 -28.63
CA GLU A 5 -7.54 17.22 -28.24
C GLU A 5 -6.96 17.06 -26.84
N GLU A 6 -7.76 16.54 -25.88
CA GLU A 6 -7.29 16.26 -24.53
C GLU A 6 -6.14 15.25 -24.52
N ILE A 7 -6.24 14.17 -25.30
CA ILE A 7 -5.18 13.18 -25.47
C ILE A 7 -3.91 13.82 -26.05
N SER A 8 -4.05 14.62 -27.11
CA SER A 8 -2.91 15.32 -27.74
C SER A 8 -2.18 16.24 -26.75
N ILE A 9 -2.92 17.02 -25.97
CA ILE A 9 -2.36 17.91 -24.95
C ILE A 9 -1.71 17.11 -23.81
N ALA A 10 -2.34 16.02 -23.38
CA ALA A 10 -1.80 15.16 -22.33
C ALA A 10 -0.50 14.48 -22.79
N LEU A 11 -0.42 14.02 -24.03
CA LEU A 11 0.79 13.44 -24.61
C LEU A 11 1.94 14.44 -24.72
N LYS A 12 1.66 15.69 -25.14
CA LYS A 12 2.66 16.77 -25.15
C LYS A 12 3.24 17.04 -23.76
N ASN A 13 2.46 16.83 -22.70
CA ASN A 13 2.85 17.07 -21.31
C ASN A 13 3.16 15.78 -20.51
N LYS A 14 3.34 14.63 -21.19
CA LYS A 14 3.41 13.31 -20.55
C LYS A 14 4.39 13.23 -19.37
N GLN A 15 5.60 13.76 -19.53
CA GLN A 15 6.64 13.66 -18.51
C GLN A 15 6.28 14.44 -17.23
N LYS A 16 5.64 15.60 -17.40
CA LYS A 16 5.16 16.43 -16.30
C LYS A 16 4.01 15.76 -15.56
N LEU A 17 3.05 15.18 -16.29
CA LEU A 17 1.90 14.48 -15.72
C LEU A 17 2.34 13.24 -14.94
N LEU A 18 3.25 12.43 -15.48
CA LEU A 18 3.79 11.26 -14.78
C LEU A 18 4.59 11.66 -13.53
N SER A 19 5.37 12.75 -13.61
CA SER A 19 6.08 13.28 -12.45
C SER A 19 5.14 13.77 -11.35
N ALA A 20 4.03 14.43 -11.72
CA ALA A 20 2.98 14.81 -10.79
C ALA A 20 2.33 13.58 -10.14
N PHE A 21 1.91 12.61 -10.95
CA PHE A 21 1.29 11.38 -10.47
C PHE A 21 2.19 10.60 -9.50
N ASN A 22 3.51 10.57 -9.71
CA ASN A 22 4.43 9.92 -8.79
C ASN A 22 4.40 10.53 -7.38
N LYS A 23 4.20 11.84 -7.30
CA LYS A 23 4.11 12.61 -6.04
C LYS A 23 2.75 12.50 -5.36
N TYR A 24 1.73 12.00 -6.06
CA TYR A 24 0.41 11.80 -5.48
C TYR A 24 0.42 10.79 -4.35
N LEU A 25 -0.46 11.03 -3.40
CA LEU A 25 -0.71 10.16 -2.28
C LEU A 25 -1.56 8.95 -2.71
N PRO A 26 -1.58 7.86 -1.93
CA PRO A 26 -2.27 6.62 -2.33
C PRO A 26 -3.75 6.81 -2.70
N TYR A 27 -4.48 7.69 -2.01
CA TYR A 27 -5.90 7.92 -2.32
C TYR A 27 -6.10 8.76 -3.59
N GLU A 28 -5.20 9.70 -3.89
CA GLU A 28 -5.23 10.52 -5.11
C GLU A 28 -4.92 9.64 -6.32
N LYS A 29 -3.93 8.74 -6.18
CA LYS A 29 -3.65 7.69 -7.17
C LYS A 29 -4.88 6.80 -7.40
N GLY A 30 -5.55 6.37 -6.32
CA GLY A 30 -6.78 5.59 -6.41
C GLY A 30 -7.92 6.32 -7.12
N PHE A 31 -8.08 7.62 -6.88
CA PHE A 31 -9.06 8.45 -7.58
C PHE A 31 -8.77 8.56 -9.07
N VAL A 32 -7.53 8.87 -9.44
CA VAL A 32 -7.10 8.98 -10.85
C VAL A 32 -7.26 7.65 -11.59
N LEU A 33 -6.93 6.52 -10.97
CA LEU A 33 -7.12 5.20 -11.57
C LEU A 33 -8.60 4.85 -11.77
N ARG A 34 -9.47 5.25 -10.84
CA ARG A 34 -10.92 5.10 -11.03
C ARG A 34 -11.41 5.95 -12.21
N LYS A 35 -11.00 7.22 -12.27
CA LYS A 35 -11.33 8.12 -13.38
C LYS A 35 -10.78 7.62 -14.72
N THR A 36 -9.61 6.99 -14.71
CA THR A 36 -9.04 6.31 -15.88
C THR A 36 -9.99 5.22 -16.39
N ALA A 37 -10.53 4.39 -15.49
CA ALA A 37 -11.47 3.34 -15.87
C ALA A 37 -12.80 3.88 -16.40
N GLU A 38 -13.30 4.97 -15.82
CA GLU A 38 -14.52 5.66 -16.27
C GLU A 38 -14.35 6.30 -17.68
N LEU A 39 -13.14 6.72 -18.03
CA LEU A 39 -12.82 7.32 -19.33
C LEU A 39 -12.60 6.30 -20.47
N LEU A 40 -12.39 5.03 -20.14
CA LEU A 40 -12.11 4.01 -21.15
C LEU A 40 -13.26 3.82 -22.14
N PRO A 41 -14.53 3.71 -21.71
CA PRO A 41 -15.65 3.62 -22.64
C PRO A 41 -15.69 4.82 -23.61
N GLU A 42 -15.49 6.05 -23.11
CA GLU A 42 -15.49 7.26 -23.93
C GLU A 42 -14.41 7.23 -25.04
N ILE A 43 -13.24 6.66 -24.76
CA ILE A 43 -12.15 6.55 -25.74
C ILE A 43 -12.33 5.32 -26.65
N GLN A 44 -12.96 4.26 -26.15
CA GLN A 44 -13.25 3.04 -26.92
C GLN A 44 -14.45 3.21 -27.87
N GLU A 45 -15.38 4.10 -27.54
CA GLU A 45 -16.51 4.47 -28.40
C GLU A 45 -16.07 5.24 -29.65
N ILE A 46 -14.83 5.72 -29.71
CA ILE A 46 -14.25 6.30 -30.93
C ILE A 46 -14.15 5.20 -31.99
N PRO A 47 -14.97 5.24 -33.06
CA PRO A 47 -15.06 4.15 -34.02
C PRO A 47 -13.70 3.90 -34.68
N ASP A 48 -13.35 2.62 -34.80
CA ASP A 48 -12.09 2.14 -35.38
C ASP A 48 -10.80 2.59 -34.70
N PHE A 49 -10.85 3.34 -33.58
CA PHE A 49 -9.65 3.87 -32.93
C PHE A 49 -8.65 2.77 -32.51
N PRO A 50 -9.04 1.65 -31.87
CA PRO A 50 -8.09 0.59 -31.53
C PRO A 50 -7.47 -0.08 -32.76
N LYS A 51 -8.26 -0.25 -33.84
CA LYS A 51 -7.82 -0.88 -35.09
C LYS A 51 -6.91 0.03 -35.91
N GLN A 52 -7.19 1.32 -35.91
CA GLN A 52 -6.35 2.35 -36.52
C GLN A 52 -5.03 2.43 -35.76
N LEU A 53 -5.08 2.51 -34.43
CA LEU A 53 -3.89 2.57 -33.59
C LEU A 53 -3.00 1.32 -33.75
N SER A 54 -3.60 0.13 -33.81
CA SER A 54 -2.85 -1.12 -34.03
C SER A 54 -2.14 -1.13 -35.39
N LYS A 55 -2.79 -0.59 -36.44
CA LYS A 55 -2.18 -0.45 -37.77
C LYS A 55 -1.07 0.59 -37.78
N THR A 56 -1.28 1.76 -37.19
CA THR A 56 -0.31 2.85 -37.17
C THR A 56 0.93 2.50 -36.35
N LEU A 57 0.76 1.82 -35.22
CA LEU A 57 1.87 1.42 -34.34
C LEU A 57 2.44 0.03 -34.67
N ASN A 58 1.89 -0.63 -35.70
CA ASN A 58 2.23 -2.00 -36.09
C ASN A 58 2.28 -2.96 -34.89
N CYS A 59 1.22 -2.95 -34.08
CA CYS A 59 1.15 -3.66 -32.81
C CYS A 59 -0.11 -4.53 -32.71
N SER A 60 -0.13 -5.47 -31.77
CA SER A 60 -1.31 -6.32 -31.57
C SER A 60 -2.49 -5.50 -31.02
N LEU A 61 -3.72 -5.99 -31.22
CA LEU A 61 -4.91 -5.33 -30.68
C LEU A 61 -4.85 -5.17 -29.14
N GLN A 62 -4.26 -6.14 -28.44
CA GLN A 62 -4.04 -6.07 -27.00
C GLN A 62 -3.07 -4.94 -26.62
N GLN A 63 -1.98 -4.77 -27.39
CA GLN A 63 -1.04 -3.67 -27.19
C GLN A 63 -1.71 -2.32 -27.46
N ALA A 64 -2.55 -2.23 -28.50
CA ALA A 64 -3.33 -1.01 -28.77
C ALA A 64 -4.29 -0.66 -27.62
N ILE A 65 -4.93 -1.65 -26.99
CA ILE A 65 -5.78 -1.44 -25.81
C ILE A 65 -4.98 -0.90 -24.62
N LEU A 66 -3.76 -1.41 -24.39
CA LEU A 66 -2.87 -0.88 -23.34
C LEU A 66 -2.46 0.58 -23.61
N VAL A 67 -2.25 0.94 -24.88
CA VAL A 67 -1.96 2.32 -25.26
C VAL A 67 -3.18 3.22 -25.05
N ILE A 68 -4.38 2.73 -25.35
CA ILE A 68 -5.63 3.45 -25.05
C ILE A 68 -5.79 3.68 -23.54
N TRP A 69 -5.52 2.66 -22.74
CA TRP A 69 -5.45 2.77 -21.28
C TRP A 69 -4.46 3.84 -20.82
N TYR A 70 -3.28 3.87 -21.45
CA TYR A 70 -2.27 4.87 -21.16
C TYR A 70 -2.74 6.29 -21.52
N PHE A 71 -3.47 6.47 -22.62
CA PHE A 71 -4.07 7.75 -22.98
C PHE A 71 -5.13 8.18 -21.97
N ALA A 72 -6.05 7.29 -21.61
CA ALA A 72 -7.06 7.52 -20.58
C ALA A 72 -6.42 7.94 -19.26
N PHE A 73 -5.31 7.29 -18.90
CA PHE A 73 -4.56 7.56 -17.68
C PHE A 73 -3.94 8.95 -17.67
N LEU A 74 -3.27 9.35 -18.76
CA LEU A 74 -2.69 10.69 -18.87
C LEU A 74 -3.77 11.79 -18.83
N VAL A 75 -4.91 11.56 -19.48
CA VAL A 75 -6.06 12.48 -19.46
C VAL A 75 -6.63 12.59 -18.04
N ALA A 76 -6.78 11.46 -17.32
CA ALA A 76 -7.26 11.44 -15.95
C ALA A 76 -6.35 12.24 -15.00
N ILE A 77 -5.03 12.08 -15.11
CA ILE A 77 -4.06 12.89 -14.33
C ILE A 77 -4.24 14.38 -14.64
N ARG A 78 -4.35 14.73 -15.92
CA ARG A 78 -4.49 16.14 -16.34
C ARG A 78 -5.78 16.75 -15.80
N ARG A 79 -6.90 16.04 -15.89
CA ARG A 79 -8.19 16.51 -15.35
C ARG A 79 -8.09 16.71 -13.83
N TYR A 80 -7.49 15.76 -13.12
CA TYR A 80 -7.24 15.89 -11.68
C TYR A 80 -6.37 17.09 -11.32
N GLU A 81 -5.27 17.35 -12.05
CA GLU A 81 -4.43 18.54 -11.83
C GLU A 81 -5.20 19.84 -12.04
N ILE A 82 -6.09 19.90 -13.03
CA ILE A 82 -6.91 21.09 -13.31
C ILE A 82 -7.96 21.27 -12.22
N GLU A 83 -8.64 20.21 -11.79
CA GLU A 83 -9.61 20.23 -10.69
C GLU A 83 -8.95 20.65 -9.37
N LEU A 84 -7.78 20.09 -9.05
CA LEU A 84 -7.01 20.43 -7.87
C LEU A 84 -6.60 21.91 -7.88
N LYS A 85 -6.07 22.40 -9.01
CA LYS A 85 -5.69 23.81 -9.14
C LYS A 85 -6.87 24.76 -9.08
N LYS A 86 -8.03 24.37 -9.63
CA LYS A 86 -9.26 25.15 -9.51
C LYS A 86 -9.73 25.19 -8.06
N ALA A 87 -9.75 24.06 -7.36
CA ALA A 87 -10.12 24.01 -5.94
C ALA A 87 -9.16 24.82 -5.05
N GLU A 88 -7.86 24.84 -5.38
CA GLU A 88 -6.87 25.68 -4.70
C GLU A 88 -7.05 27.17 -5.01
N TYR A 89 -7.37 27.52 -6.26
CA TYR A 89 -7.60 28.89 -6.73
C TYR A 89 -8.91 29.49 -6.20
N ASP A 90 -9.97 28.69 -6.12
CA ASP A 90 -11.29 29.10 -5.63
C ASP A 90 -11.32 29.31 -4.11
N GLY A 91 -10.17 29.23 -3.43
CA GLY A 91 -10.01 29.64 -2.04
C GLY A 91 -10.67 28.69 -1.04
N ASP A 92 -10.90 27.44 -1.41
CA ASP A 92 -11.51 26.43 -0.55
C ASP A 92 -10.48 25.96 0.51
N SER A 93 -10.15 26.86 1.43
CA SER A 93 -9.30 26.64 2.61
C SER A 93 -9.81 25.46 3.44
N ARG A 94 -11.07 25.07 3.26
CA ARG A 94 -11.69 23.88 3.81
C ARG A 94 -11.11 22.61 3.22
N LEU A 95 -10.74 22.56 1.94
CA LEU A 95 -10.16 21.37 1.31
C LEU A 95 -8.67 21.20 1.66
N ALA A 96 -7.94 22.31 1.83
CA ALA A 96 -6.60 22.32 2.42
C ALA A 96 -6.64 21.91 3.91
N GLN A 97 -7.55 22.47 4.71
CA GLN A 97 -7.76 22.07 6.11
C GLN A 97 -8.29 20.64 6.25
N LEU A 98 -9.18 20.19 5.36
CA LEU A 98 -9.68 18.80 5.37
C LEU A 98 -8.61 17.84 4.89
N LYS A 99 -7.74 18.22 3.96
CA LYS A 99 -6.54 17.46 3.61
C LYS A 99 -5.65 17.35 4.84
N ASP A 100 -5.30 18.45 5.52
CA ASP A 100 -4.48 18.44 6.74
C ASP A 100 -5.12 17.66 7.90
N GLU A 101 -6.41 17.85 8.19
CA GLU A 101 -7.13 17.09 9.21
C GLU A 101 -7.29 15.62 8.85
N ARG A 102 -7.47 15.29 7.56
CA ARG A 102 -7.56 13.92 7.06
C ARG A 102 -6.18 13.27 7.06
N PHE A 103 -5.10 14.00 6.76
CA PHE A 103 -3.72 13.53 6.92
C PHE A 103 -3.40 13.30 8.38
N LEU A 104 -3.80 14.19 9.29
CA LEU A 104 -3.68 13.99 10.72
C LEU A 104 -4.49 12.77 11.19
N ARG A 105 -5.70 12.56 10.67
CA ARG A 105 -6.51 11.37 10.96
C ARG A 105 -5.93 10.08 10.37
N LEU A 106 -5.40 10.11 9.16
CA LEU A 106 -4.76 8.96 8.51
C LEU A 106 -3.38 8.66 9.10
N ALA A 107 -2.61 9.68 9.47
CA ALA A 107 -1.36 9.53 10.21
C ALA A 107 -1.64 9.00 11.61
N ARG A 108 -2.67 9.48 12.32
CA ARG A 108 -3.12 8.89 13.60
C ARG A 108 -3.65 7.48 13.41
N GLY A 109 -4.40 7.20 12.35
CA GLY A 109 -4.94 5.89 11.99
C GLY A 109 -3.83 4.90 11.65
N PHE A 110 -2.84 5.31 10.86
CA PHE A 110 -1.65 4.55 10.52
C PHE A 110 -0.72 4.40 11.73
N LEU A 111 -0.56 5.42 12.58
CA LEU A 111 0.20 5.31 13.82
C LEU A 111 -0.50 4.39 14.82
N ASN A 112 -1.84 4.38 14.86
CA ASN A 112 -2.64 3.47 15.69
C ASN A 112 -2.69 2.06 15.09
N GLU A 113 -2.71 1.90 13.77
CA GLU A 113 -2.56 0.62 13.07
C GLU A 113 -1.14 0.09 13.23
N VAL A 114 -0.11 0.91 13.09
CA VAL A 114 1.28 0.54 13.34
C VAL A 114 1.49 0.25 14.83
N LYS A 115 0.91 1.01 15.76
CA LYS A 115 0.97 0.69 17.20
C LYS A 115 0.15 -0.53 17.60
N SER A 116 -0.97 -0.81 16.92
CA SER A 116 -1.79 -2.00 17.18
C SER A 116 -1.19 -3.25 16.52
N ARG A 117 -0.57 -3.12 15.34
CA ARG A 117 0.17 -4.17 14.62
C ARG A 117 1.56 -4.41 15.22
N ALA A 118 2.26 -3.37 15.65
CA ALA A 118 3.53 -3.45 16.39
C ALA A 118 3.32 -3.69 17.90
N GLY A 119 2.08 -3.65 18.36
CA GLY A 119 1.73 -3.75 19.78
C GLY A 119 1.72 -5.17 20.35
N ARG A 120 1.75 -6.25 19.53
CA ARG A 120 1.68 -7.63 20.04
C ARG A 120 2.42 -8.68 19.19
N LYS A 121 3.71 -8.48 18.89
CA LYS A 121 4.68 -9.60 18.79
C LYS A 121 5.74 -9.43 19.89
N PRO A 122 6.10 -10.50 20.61
CA PRO A 122 6.41 -10.41 22.03
C PRO A 122 7.92 -10.35 22.25
N LYS A 123 8.42 -9.33 22.96
CA LYS A 123 9.77 -9.35 23.57
C LYS A 123 10.07 -10.68 24.28
N LYS A 124 9.04 -11.40 24.71
CA LYS A 124 9.10 -12.68 25.40
C LYS A 124 9.43 -13.88 24.49
N ARG A 125 8.82 -14.00 23.31
CA ARG A 125 9.08 -15.13 22.41
C ARG A 125 10.44 -15.01 21.76
N GLU A 126 10.83 -13.80 21.35
CA GLU A 126 12.18 -13.55 20.82
C GLU A 126 13.27 -13.86 21.86
N LYS A 127 13.06 -13.49 23.13
CA LYS A 127 13.96 -13.88 24.22
C LYS A 127 14.01 -15.40 24.44
N LEU A 128 12.89 -16.10 24.28
CA LEU A 128 12.83 -17.55 24.43
C LEU A 128 13.50 -18.29 23.28
N GLU A 129 13.35 -17.82 22.04
CA GLU A 129 14.06 -18.39 20.89
C GLU A 129 15.59 -18.25 21.06
N LYS A 130 16.07 -17.13 21.61
CA LYS A 130 17.50 -16.96 21.95
C LYS A 130 18.00 -17.94 23.01
N LEU A 131 17.12 -18.43 23.88
CA LEU A 131 17.42 -19.39 24.95
C LEU A 131 17.01 -20.84 24.60
N LYS A 132 16.62 -21.10 23.34
CA LYS A 132 16.06 -22.38 22.91
C LYS A 132 16.98 -23.57 23.21
N ALA A 133 18.28 -23.43 22.95
CA ALA A 133 19.26 -24.47 23.20
C ALA A 133 19.34 -24.85 24.68
N GLU A 134 19.45 -23.85 25.58
CA GLU A 134 19.46 -24.05 27.04
C GLU A 134 18.19 -24.74 27.53
N ILE A 135 17.02 -24.31 27.02
CA ILE A 135 15.73 -24.88 27.41
C ILE A 135 15.60 -26.36 26.98
N LEU A 136 16.05 -26.71 25.77
CA LEU A 136 16.01 -28.08 25.28
C LEU A 136 17.01 -28.99 26.02
N THR A 137 18.17 -28.47 26.41
CA THR A 137 19.14 -29.22 27.23
C THR A 137 18.55 -29.55 28.60
N LEU A 138 17.98 -28.57 29.31
CA LEU A 138 17.30 -28.80 30.59
C LEU A 138 16.17 -29.82 30.47
N ARG A 139 15.46 -29.81 29.34
CA ARG A 139 14.39 -30.75 29.06
C ARG A 139 14.91 -32.18 28.86
N LYS A 140 16.02 -32.36 28.14
CA LYS A 140 16.70 -33.66 27.97
C LYS A 140 17.26 -34.20 29.28
N GLU A 141 17.68 -33.33 30.19
CA GLU A 141 18.12 -33.67 31.56
C GLU A 141 16.95 -34.03 32.49
N GLY A 142 15.71 -34.03 32.00
CA GLY A 142 14.52 -34.44 32.75
C GLY A 142 13.79 -33.31 33.47
N ALA A 143 14.17 -32.04 33.26
CA ALA A 143 13.48 -30.92 33.88
C ALA A 143 12.03 -30.79 33.38
N GLY A 144 11.08 -30.71 34.33
CA GLY A 144 9.69 -30.43 34.04
C GLY A 144 9.44 -28.96 33.67
N CYS A 145 8.30 -28.68 33.01
CA CYS A 145 7.94 -27.33 32.57
C CYS A 145 7.89 -26.28 33.70
N VAL A 146 7.61 -26.69 34.95
CA VAL A 146 7.63 -25.82 36.13
C VAL A 146 9.06 -25.42 36.50
N ALA A 147 9.98 -26.38 36.50
CA ALA A 147 11.39 -26.14 36.79
C ALA A 147 12.03 -25.22 35.74
N ILE A 148 11.76 -25.45 34.46
CA ILE A 148 12.21 -24.59 33.35
C ILE A 148 11.66 -23.16 33.50
N SER A 149 10.39 -23.02 33.87
CA SER A 149 9.76 -21.71 34.10
C SER A 149 10.41 -20.94 35.25
N GLU A 150 10.74 -21.61 36.36
CA GLU A 150 11.44 -21.01 37.49
C GLU A 150 12.90 -20.68 37.15
N PHE A 151 13.59 -21.54 36.38
CA PHE A 151 14.93 -21.28 35.88
C PHE A 151 14.99 -19.99 35.04
N LEU A 152 14.09 -19.85 34.06
CA LEU A 152 14.00 -18.66 33.22
C LEU A 152 13.68 -17.40 34.03
N ARG A 153 12.87 -17.52 35.09
CA ARG A 153 12.55 -16.43 36.00
C ARG A 153 13.78 -16.01 36.82
N LYS A 154 14.53 -16.96 37.38
CA LYS A 154 15.65 -16.70 38.28
C LYS A 154 16.90 -16.22 37.55
N HIS A 155 17.29 -16.90 36.47
CA HIS A 155 18.55 -16.64 35.77
C HIS A 155 18.40 -15.58 34.67
N HIS A 156 17.28 -15.60 33.94
CA HIS A 156 17.07 -14.73 32.78
C HIS A 156 16.07 -13.59 33.03
N LYS A 157 15.60 -13.45 34.28
CA LYS A 157 14.57 -12.49 34.72
C LYS A 157 13.32 -12.54 33.82
N LEU A 158 13.01 -13.71 33.26
CA LEU A 158 11.96 -13.91 32.27
C LEU A 158 10.83 -14.75 32.87
N LYS A 159 9.76 -14.07 33.30
CA LYS A 159 8.59 -14.75 33.88
C LYS A 159 7.71 -15.36 32.79
N VAL A 160 7.78 -16.68 32.60
CA VAL A 160 6.95 -17.43 31.65
C VAL A 160 5.96 -18.31 32.43
N SER A 161 4.83 -18.74 31.83
CA SER A 161 3.93 -19.70 32.47
C SER A 161 4.30 -21.13 32.06
N LYS A 162 4.07 -22.11 32.94
CA LYS A 162 4.28 -23.54 32.63
C LYS A 162 3.53 -23.99 31.36
N SER A 163 2.32 -23.48 31.14
CA SER A 163 1.49 -23.77 29.97
C SER A 163 2.10 -23.25 28.67
N TYR A 164 2.78 -22.10 28.73
CA TYR A 164 3.45 -21.52 27.58
C TYR A 164 4.75 -22.26 27.25
N ILE A 165 5.53 -22.67 28.26
CA ILE A 165 6.70 -23.53 28.07
C ILE A 165 6.30 -24.88 27.47
N HIS A 166 5.24 -25.51 27.98
CA HIS A 166 4.75 -26.77 27.43
C HIS A 166 4.36 -26.66 25.95
N ARG A 167 3.71 -25.55 25.57
CA ARG A 167 3.37 -25.28 24.16
C ARG A 167 4.62 -25.09 23.29
N LEU A 168 5.61 -24.35 23.79
CA LEU A 168 6.86 -24.12 23.06
C LEU A 168 7.68 -25.40 22.89
N LEU A 169 7.76 -26.24 23.93
CA LEU A 169 8.47 -27.51 23.85
C LEU A 169 7.85 -28.44 22.80
N LYS A 170 6.51 -28.50 22.71
CA LYS A 170 5.83 -29.23 21.62
C LYS A 170 6.11 -28.70 20.21
N GLU A 171 6.48 -27.42 20.08
CA GLU A 171 6.85 -26.82 18.79
C GLU A 171 8.35 -27.04 18.47
N TRP A 172 9.17 -27.40 19.46
CA TRP A 172 10.63 -27.49 19.35
C TRP A 172 11.19 -28.91 19.44
N GLU A 173 10.49 -29.82 20.11
CA GLU A 173 10.69 -31.28 20.12
C GLU A 173 10.10 -31.92 18.86
#